data_AF-A0AAW2KC60-F1
#
_entry.id   AF-A0AAW2KC60-F1
#
_cell.length_a   1.000
_cell.length_b   1.000
_cell.length_c   1.000
_cell.angle_alpha   90.00
_cell.angle_beta   90.00
_cell.angle_gamma   90.00
#
_symmetry.space_group_name_H-M   'P 1'
#
loop_
_entity.id
_entity.type
_entity.pdbx_description
1 polymer ?
#
loop_
_entity_poly.entity_id
_entity_poly.type
_entity_poly.pdbx_seq_one_letter_code
_entity_poly.pdbx_strand_id
1 'polypeptide(L)'
;MVGFKNRYLVMEVFVDPNKDFSLDEPIIITQFNLSKAIKDSILTNFGECGLASSTNSFQVKYVNPITKICIFRTSREEYQKVWAAITMVRSIGNCPVVFNLLDLSGSIKACKKAALECDESKFEQYKLLAGERLPADAHQRMQNCIEKIKALEH
;
A
#
# COMPACT_ATOMS: atom_id res chain seq x y z
N MET A 1 17.16 15.74 22.83
CA MET A 1 15.87 15.99 22.16
C MET A 1 15.39 14.66 21.57
N VAL A 2 14.29 14.09 22.07
CA VAL A 2 13.82 12.76 21.64
C VAL A 2 12.83 12.97 20.48
N GLY A 3 13.23 12.63 19.26
CA GLY A 3 12.37 12.75 18.08
C GLY A 3 11.38 11.57 17.98
N PHE A 4 10.17 11.85 17.51
CA PHE A 4 9.17 10.82 17.21
C PHE A 4 9.69 9.91 16.08
N LYS A 5 9.73 8.60 16.33
CA LYS A 5 10.29 7.62 15.38
C LYS A 5 9.17 6.97 14.58
N ASN A 6 9.24 7.06 13.26
CA ASN A 6 8.31 6.40 12.34
C ASN A 6 8.89 5.07 11.84
N ARG A 7 7.98 4.19 11.40
CA ARG A 7 8.25 3.01 10.58
C ARG A 7 7.49 3.14 9.27
N TYR A 8 8.07 2.56 8.23
CA TYR A 8 7.50 2.53 6.89
C TYR A 8 7.34 1.08 6.46
N LEU A 9 6.14 0.71 6.01
CA LEU A 9 5.84 -0.61 5.50
C LEU A 9 5.63 -0.49 4.00
N VAL A 10 6.41 -1.24 3.22
CA VAL A 10 6.18 -1.43 1.80
C VAL A 10 5.39 -2.72 1.65
N MET A 11 4.21 -2.64 1.05
CA MET A 11 3.30 -3.78 0.91
C MET A 11 2.78 -3.90 -0.51
N GLU A 12 2.49 -5.13 -0.90
CA GLU A 12 1.80 -5.47 -2.14
C GLU A 12 0.35 -5.83 -1.84
N VAL A 13 -0.56 -5.37 -2.70
CA VAL A 13 -1.99 -5.69 -2.62
C VAL A 13 -2.35 -6.69 -3.72
N PHE A 14 -2.74 -7.89 -3.31
CA PHE A 14 -3.33 -8.88 -4.20
C PHE A 14 -4.84 -8.70 -4.22
N VAL A 15 -5.41 -8.64 -5.42
CA VAL A 15 -6.86 -8.62 -5.64
C VAL A 15 -7.22 -9.95 -6.30
N ASP A 16 -8.18 -10.68 -5.73
CA ASP A 16 -8.60 -11.94 -6.33
C ASP A 16 -9.34 -11.66 -7.65
N PRO A 17 -8.87 -12.20 -8.79
CA PRO A 17 -9.53 -12.00 -10.09
C PRO A 17 -10.80 -12.83 -10.25
N ASN A 18 -11.02 -13.82 -9.38
CA ASN A 18 -12.07 -14.84 -9.51
C ASN A 18 -13.42 -14.45 -8.90
N LYS A 19 -13.54 -13.28 -8.26
CA LYS A 19 -14.84 -12.78 -7.80
C LYS A 19 -15.27 -11.69 -8.76
N ASP A 20 -16.26 -12.00 -9.58
CA ASP A 20 -16.79 -11.14 -10.64
C ASP A 20 -16.99 -9.70 -10.15
N PHE A 21 -16.11 -8.83 -10.60
CA PHE A 21 -16.35 -7.41 -10.57
C PHE A 21 -17.35 -7.13 -11.69
N SER A 22 -18.57 -6.79 -11.32
CA SER A 22 -19.53 -6.18 -12.25
C SER A 22 -18.80 -5.07 -13.00
N LEU A 23 -18.83 -5.17 -14.34
CA LEU A 23 -18.02 -4.43 -15.33
C LEU A 23 -17.96 -2.90 -15.19
N ASP A 24 -18.69 -2.28 -14.26
CA ASP A 24 -18.88 -0.82 -14.15
C ASP A 24 -18.18 -0.14 -12.97
N GLU A 25 -17.53 -0.86 -12.04
CA GLU A 25 -16.76 -0.21 -10.96
C GLU A 25 -15.39 -0.86 -10.77
N PRO A 26 -14.38 -0.50 -11.58
CA PRO A 26 -13.01 -0.86 -11.25
C PRO A 26 -12.67 -0.12 -9.95
N ILE A 27 -12.70 -0.81 -8.80
CA ILE A 27 -12.26 -0.18 -7.56
C ILE A 27 -10.80 0.23 -7.75
N ILE A 28 -10.60 1.52 -7.94
CA ILE A 28 -9.30 2.13 -8.00
C ILE A 28 -8.73 1.97 -6.59
N ILE A 29 -7.63 1.24 -6.45
CA ILE A 29 -6.85 1.24 -5.22
C ILE A 29 -6.37 2.68 -5.06
N THR A 30 -7.12 3.45 -4.28
CA THR A 30 -6.82 4.84 -3.94
C THR A 30 -6.31 4.90 -2.52
N GLN A 31 -5.54 5.94 -2.22
CA GLN A 31 -5.07 6.20 -0.86
C GLN A 31 -6.22 6.29 0.14
N PHE A 32 -7.36 6.85 -0.27
CA PHE A 32 -8.55 6.99 0.55
C PHE A 32 -9.17 5.64 0.91
N ASN A 33 -9.45 4.80 -0.09
CA ASN A 33 -10.06 3.49 0.13
C ASN A 33 -9.18 2.60 1.02
N LEU A 34 -7.87 2.67 0.80
CA LEU A 34 -6.89 1.92 1.57
C LEU A 34 -6.82 2.39 3.02
N SER A 35 -6.76 3.71 3.23
CA SER A 35 -6.74 4.32 4.57
C SER A 35 -8.00 3.98 5.35
N LYS A 36 -9.17 4.05 4.70
CA LYS A 36 -10.46 3.71 5.31
C LYS A 36 -10.53 2.25 5.72
N ALA A 37 -10.25 1.32 4.80
CA ALA A 37 -10.33 -0.12 5.08
C ALA A 37 -9.38 -0.55 6.21
N ILE A 38 -8.16 0.03 6.26
CA ILE A 38 -7.20 -0.27 7.31
C ILE A 38 -7.65 0.31 8.65
N LYS A 39 -8.17 1.54 8.69
CA LYS A 39 -8.72 2.14 9.92
C LYS A 39 -9.91 1.36 10.45
N ASP A 40 -10.82 0.93 9.58
CA ASP A 40 -11.97 0.10 9.95
C ASP A 40 -11.52 -1.26 10.50
N SER A 41 -10.46 -1.85 9.92
CA SER A 41 -9.83 -3.07 10.46
C SER A 41 -9.17 -2.85 11.82
N ILE A 42 -8.47 -1.72 12.01
CA ILE A 42 -7.88 -1.38 13.31
C ILE A 42 -8.98 -1.25 14.37
N LEU A 43 -10.07 -0.53 14.04
CA LEU A 43 -11.21 -0.36 14.93
C LEU A 43 -11.84 -1.70 15.31
N THR A 44 -12.06 -2.57 14.33
CA THR A 44 -12.70 -3.87 14.54
C THR A 44 -11.85 -4.80 15.42
N ASN A 45 -10.53 -4.82 15.22
CA ASN A 45 -9.65 -5.78 15.91
C ASN A 45 -9.04 -5.25 17.21
N PHE A 46 -8.83 -3.94 17.34
CA PHE A 46 -8.15 -3.30 18.47
C PHE A 46 -9.01 -2.26 19.20
N GLY A 47 -10.25 -2.04 18.76
CA GLY A 47 -11.18 -1.09 19.36
C GLY A 47 -10.81 0.37 19.15
N GLU A 48 -11.60 1.25 19.78
CA GLU A 48 -11.45 2.71 19.69
C GLU A 48 -10.08 3.19 20.19
N CYS A 49 -9.54 2.56 21.24
CA CYS A 49 -8.23 2.91 21.79
C CYS A 49 -7.09 2.59 20.80
N GLY A 50 -7.16 1.44 20.11
CA GLY A 50 -6.21 1.07 19.07
C GLY A 50 -6.28 2.03 17.87
N LEU A 51 -7.49 2.39 17.46
CA LEU A 51 -7.69 3.35 16.39
C LEU A 51 -7.13 4.73 16.76
N ALA A 52 -7.48 5.27 17.93
CA ALA A 52 -7.06 6.60 18.37
C ALA A 52 -5.53 6.72 18.49
N SER A 53 -4.87 5.70 19.06
CA SER A 53 -3.41 5.67 19.20
C SER A 53 -2.68 5.61 17.86
N SER A 54 -3.21 4.87 16.88
CA SER A 54 -2.59 4.72 15.56
C SER A 54 -2.92 5.86 14.59
N THR A 55 -4.09 6.50 14.71
CA THR A 55 -4.64 7.44 13.71
C THR A 55 -3.73 8.62 13.40
N ASN A 56 -3.05 9.20 14.40
CA ASN A 56 -2.19 10.36 14.19
C ASN A 56 -0.90 10.02 13.43
N SER A 57 -0.42 8.78 13.53
CA SER A 57 0.85 8.35 12.94
C SER A 57 0.67 7.58 11.64
N PHE A 58 -0.50 6.96 11.47
CA PHE A 58 -0.84 6.14 10.31
C PHE A 58 -1.20 7.00 9.10
N GLN A 59 -0.42 6.87 8.03
CA GLN A 59 -0.67 7.55 6.77
C GLN A 59 -0.32 6.65 5.59
N VAL A 60 -1.20 6.61 4.58
CA VAL A 60 -0.87 6.03 3.27
C VAL A 60 -0.08 7.08 2.49
N LYS A 61 1.21 6.83 2.27
CA LYS A 61 2.11 7.77 1.59
C LYS A 61 2.10 7.58 0.08
N TYR A 62 1.96 6.34 -0.38
CA TYR A 62 2.08 5.99 -1.78
C TYR A 62 1.22 4.80 -2.14
N VAL A 63 0.66 4.82 -3.36
CA VAL A 63 -0.09 3.72 -3.97
C VAL A 63 0.21 3.72 -5.46
N ASN A 64 0.65 2.58 -5.99
CA ASN A 64 0.82 2.35 -7.40
C ASN A 64 -0.34 1.49 -7.93
N PRO A 65 -1.21 2.01 -8.80
CA PRO A 65 -2.33 1.22 -9.34
C PRO A 65 -1.90 0.14 -10.33
N ILE A 66 -0.67 0.18 -10.87
CA ILE A 66 -0.15 -0.78 -11.84
C ILE A 66 0.47 -1.97 -11.11
N THR A 67 1.51 -1.74 -10.31
CA THR A 67 2.22 -2.80 -9.55
C THR A 67 1.50 -3.21 -8.28
N LYS A 68 0.46 -2.47 -7.87
CA LYS A 68 -0.31 -2.68 -6.63
C LYS A 68 0.53 -2.54 -5.36
N ILE A 69 1.69 -1.90 -5.45
CA ILE A 69 2.55 -1.59 -4.30
C ILE A 69 2.06 -0.34 -3.58
N CYS A 70 2.08 -0.39 -2.25
CA CYS A 70 1.66 0.67 -1.36
C CYS A 70 2.73 0.92 -0.28
N ILE A 71 2.82 2.17 0.18
CA ILE A 71 3.69 2.54 1.30
C ILE A 71 2.86 3.13 2.42
N PHE A 72 2.99 2.55 3.60
CA PHE A 72 2.35 3.01 4.83
C PHE A 72 3.38 3.59 5.78
N ARG A 73 3.10 4.76 6.34
CA ARG A 73 3.81 5.32 7.49
C ARG A 73 3.03 4.98 8.76
N THR A 74 3.74 4.65 9.83
CA THR A 74 3.17 4.42 11.17
C THR A 74 4.21 4.77 12.25
N SER A 75 3.81 4.84 13.51
CA SER A 75 4.74 5.03 14.62
C SER A 75 5.54 3.76 14.90
N ARG A 76 6.72 3.91 15.50
CA ARG A 76 7.54 2.78 15.94
C ARG A 76 6.87 1.95 17.05
N GLU A 77 5.99 2.53 17.83
CA GLU A 77 5.33 1.86 18.95
C GLU A 77 4.11 1.05 18.47
N GLU A 78 3.42 1.56 17.45
CA GLU A 78 2.14 1.02 17.00
C GLU A 78 2.23 0.17 15.72
N TYR A 79 3.41 0.10 15.08
CA TYR A 79 3.54 -0.57 13.77
C TYR A 79 3.08 -2.03 13.76
N GLN A 80 3.25 -2.78 14.86
CA GLN A 80 2.82 -4.17 14.94
C GLN A 80 1.29 -4.29 14.93
N LYS A 81 0.59 -3.40 15.64
CA LYS A 81 -0.88 -3.34 15.65
C LYS A 81 -1.40 -2.97 14.27
N VAL A 82 -0.83 -1.94 13.66
CA VAL A 82 -1.18 -1.53 12.30
C VAL A 82 -0.90 -2.65 11.29
N TRP A 83 0.25 -3.31 11.36
CA TRP A 83 0.60 -4.42 10.47
C TRP A 83 -0.38 -5.59 10.62
N ALA A 84 -0.68 -6.00 11.86
CA ALA A 84 -1.66 -7.04 12.13
C ALA A 84 -3.04 -6.66 11.57
N ALA A 85 -3.51 -5.43 11.79
CA ALA A 85 -4.77 -4.95 11.22
C ALA A 85 -4.78 -5.02 9.69
N ILE A 86 -3.68 -4.64 9.02
CA ILE A 86 -3.57 -4.71 7.56
C ILE A 86 -3.69 -6.15 7.06
N THR A 87 -3.01 -7.11 7.71
CA THR A 87 -3.10 -8.53 7.32
C THR A 87 -4.50 -9.12 7.53
N MET A 88 -5.31 -8.53 8.40
CA MET A 88 -6.69 -8.94 8.66
C MET A 88 -7.71 -8.28 7.73
N VAL A 89 -7.31 -7.32 6.88
CA VAL A 89 -8.21 -6.73 5.88
C VAL A 89 -8.56 -7.80 4.86
N ARG A 90 -9.84 -8.18 4.81
CA ARG A 90 -10.37 -9.17 3.85
C ARG A 90 -10.88 -8.55 2.57
N SER A 91 -11.34 -7.30 2.63
CA SER A 91 -11.87 -6.59 1.47
C SER A 91 -11.69 -5.09 1.57
N ILE A 92 -11.56 -4.45 0.41
CA ILE A 92 -11.61 -2.99 0.25
C ILE A 92 -12.83 -2.69 -0.61
N GLY A 93 -13.85 -2.06 -0.03
CA GLY A 93 -15.15 -1.96 -0.67
C GLY A 93 -15.71 -3.36 -0.95
N ASN A 94 -15.99 -3.65 -2.22
CA ASN A 94 -16.50 -4.95 -2.66
C ASN A 94 -15.40 -5.88 -3.22
N CYS A 95 -14.12 -5.46 -3.19
CA CYS A 95 -13.00 -6.28 -3.66
C CYS A 95 -12.40 -7.11 -2.52
N PRO A 96 -12.37 -8.45 -2.60
CA PRO A 96 -11.50 -9.24 -1.74
C PRO A 96 -10.04 -8.87 -1.99
N VAL A 97 -9.28 -8.63 -0.93
CA VAL A 97 -7.86 -8.30 -1.04
C VAL A 97 -7.04 -9.06 -0.01
N VAL A 98 -5.77 -9.29 -0.35
CA VAL A 98 -4.75 -9.82 0.56
C VAL A 98 -3.53 -8.92 0.49
N PHE A 99 -2.97 -8.60 1.65
CA PHE A 99 -1.76 -7.80 1.76
C PHE A 99 -0.55 -8.68 1.99
N ASN A 100 0.51 -8.41 1.26
CA ASN A 100 1.82 -9.03 1.47
C ASN A 100 2.84 -7.96 1.87
N LEU A 101 3.64 -8.23 2.92
CA LEU A 101 4.70 -7.33 3.37
C LEU A 101 5.97 -7.59 2.56
N LEU A 102 6.50 -6.56 1.92
CA LEU A 102 7.75 -6.63 1.16
C LEU A 102 8.94 -6.11 1.96
N ASP A 103 8.79 -4.96 2.64
CA ASP A 103 9.86 -4.37 3.45
C ASP A 103 9.31 -3.60 4.66
N LEU A 104 10.10 -3.59 5.74
CA LEU A 104 9.86 -2.78 6.94
C LEU A 104 11.07 -1.90 7.23
N SER A 105 10.93 -0.60 6.97
CA SER A 105 12.01 0.37 7.06
C SER A 105 11.84 1.36 8.22
N GLY A 106 12.95 1.77 8.84
CA GLY A 106 12.97 2.81 9.87
C GLY A 106 13.15 4.24 9.34
N SER A 107 13.47 4.39 8.05
CA SER A 107 13.68 5.69 7.42
C SER A 107 13.01 5.73 6.05
N ILE A 108 12.57 6.92 5.64
CA ILE A 108 11.98 7.11 4.32
C ILE A 108 12.98 6.85 3.19
N LYS A 109 14.28 7.09 3.42
CA LYS A 109 15.34 6.83 2.44
C LYS A 109 15.48 5.34 2.15
N ALA A 110 15.54 4.51 3.19
CA ALA A 110 15.57 3.05 3.04
C ALA A 110 14.29 2.53 2.38
N CYS A 111 13.13 3.05 2.83
CA CYS A 111 11.84 2.70 2.25
C CYS A 111 11.73 3.05 0.77
N LYS A 112 12.22 4.22 0.33
CA LYS A 112 12.25 4.62 -1.08
C LYS A 112 13.06 3.64 -1.92
N LYS A 113 14.26 3.28 -1.45
CA LYS A 113 15.11 2.33 -2.15
C LYS A 113 14.42 0.97 -2.31
N ALA A 114 13.90 0.42 -1.21
CA ALA A 114 13.18 -0.85 -1.24
C ALA A 114 11.93 -0.79 -2.13
N ALA A 115 11.15 0.30 -2.07
CA ALA A 115 9.97 0.48 -2.90
C ALA A 115 10.31 0.56 -4.39
N LEU A 116 11.39 1.24 -4.78
CA LEU A 116 11.83 1.31 -6.17
C LEU A 116 12.26 -0.06 -6.70
N GLU A 117 13.08 -0.80 -5.93
CA GLU A 117 13.51 -2.16 -6.30
C GLU A 117 12.32 -3.12 -6.43
N CYS A 118 11.33 -3.00 -5.54
CA CYS A 118 10.10 -3.78 -5.60
C CYS A 118 9.22 -3.39 -6.81
N ASP A 119 9.04 -2.09 -7.09
CA ASP A 119 8.23 -1.61 -8.20
C ASP A 119 8.82 -2.03 -9.54
N GLU A 120 10.14 -1.91 -9.72
CA GLU A 120 10.84 -2.33 -10.93
C GLU A 120 10.66 -3.84 -11.16
N SER A 121 10.96 -4.66 -10.15
CA SER A 121 10.82 -6.11 -10.22
C SER A 121 9.38 -6.55 -10.54
N LYS A 122 8.38 -5.89 -9.92
CA LYS A 122 6.96 -6.19 -10.15
C LYS A 122 6.48 -5.71 -11.51
N PHE A 123 6.99 -4.59 -11.99
CA PHE A 123 6.63 -4.09 -13.31
C PHE A 123 7.19 -4.98 -14.42
N GLU A 124 8.40 -5.53 -14.25
CA GLU A 124 8.95 -6.53 -15.16
C GLU A 124 8.09 -7.81 -15.20
N GLN A 125 7.68 -8.33 -14.04
CA GLN A 125 6.75 -9.45 -13.97
C GLN A 125 5.41 -9.13 -14.66
N TYR A 126 4.88 -7.92 -14.44
CA TYR A 126 3.65 -7.47 -15.10
C TYR A 126 3.78 -7.44 -16.62
N LYS A 127 4.91 -6.98 -17.16
CA LYS A 127 5.16 -7.00 -18.62
C LYS A 127 5.16 -8.42 -19.19
N LEU A 128 5.83 -9.35 -18.50
CA LEU A 128 5.89 -10.75 -18.93
C LEU A 128 4.49 -11.39 -18.94
N LEU A 129 3.64 -11.08 -17.95
CA LEU A 129 2.29 -11.63 -17.85
C LEU A 129 1.30 -10.99 -18.84
N ALA A 130 1.40 -9.68 -19.06
CA ALA A 130 0.48 -8.95 -19.93
C ALA A 130 0.80 -9.13 -21.43
N GLY A 131 2.04 -9.47 -21.79
CA GLY A 131 2.45 -9.68 -23.18
C GLY A 131 2.12 -8.49 -24.08
N GLU A 132 1.47 -8.75 -25.22
CA GLU A 132 1.06 -7.72 -26.20
C GLU A 132 -0.11 -6.81 -25.74
N ARG A 133 -0.75 -7.12 -24.61
CA ARG A 133 -1.89 -6.31 -24.09
C ARG A 133 -1.44 -5.12 -23.23
N LEU A 134 -0.14 -4.80 -23.23
CA LEU A 134 0.36 -3.66 -22.46
C LEU A 134 -0.21 -2.37 -23.05
N PRO A 135 -0.92 -1.54 -22.27
CA PRO A 135 -1.39 -0.26 -22.78
C PRO A 135 -0.18 0.62 -23.14
N ALA A 136 -0.24 1.32 -24.26
CA ALA A 136 0.87 2.17 -24.76
C ALA A 136 1.35 3.19 -23.69
N ASP A 137 0.44 3.65 -22.84
CA ASP A 137 0.72 4.62 -21.77
C ASP A 137 1.38 3.99 -20.52
N ALA A 138 1.48 2.66 -20.42
CA ALA A 138 1.89 1.97 -19.19
C ALA A 138 3.28 2.41 -18.71
N HIS A 139 4.21 2.60 -19.65
CA HIS A 139 5.57 3.06 -19.37
C HIS A 139 5.58 4.48 -18.80
N GLN A 140 4.81 5.40 -19.39
CA GLN A 140 4.71 6.77 -18.91
C GLN A 140 4.03 6.85 -17.53
N ARG A 141 2.97 6.06 -17.32
CA ARG A 141 2.30 5.96 -16.01
C ARG A 141 3.23 5.40 -14.95
N MET A 142 4.07 4.41 -15.31
CA MET A 142 5.07 3.86 -14.39
C MET A 142 6.15 4.89 -14.04
N GLN A 143 6.66 5.64 -15.02
CA GLN A 143 7.61 6.73 -14.77
C GLN A 143 7.03 7.78 -13.82
N ASN A 144 5.77 8.18 -14.01
CA ASN A 144 5.09 9.09 -13.08
C ASN A 144 4.98 8.50 -11.67
N CYS A 145 4.80 7.19 -11.54
CA CYS A 145 4.74 6.49 -10.26
C CYS A 145 6.12 6.46 -9.57
N ILE A 146 7.20 6.28 -10.33
CA ILE A 146 8.59 6.33 -9.83
C ILE A 146 8.93 7.75 -9.33
N GLU A 147 8.57 8.78 -10.10
CA GLU A 147 8.79 10.18 -9.68
C GLU A 147 8.01 10.52 -8.40
N LYS A 148 6.80 9.98 -8.23
CA LYS A 148 6.05 10.10 -6.96
C LYS A 148 6.79 9.46 -5.79
N ILE A 149 7.42 8.29 -5.95
CA ILE A 149 8.23 7.66 -4.89
C ILE A 149 9.42 8.55 -4.53
N LYS A 150 10.13 9.08 -5.54
CA LYS A 150 11.26 9.99 -5.33
C LYS A 150 10.84 11.26 -4.61
N ALA A 151 9.67 11.80 -4.93
CA ALA A 151 9.10 12.99 -4.31
C ALA A 151 8.51 12.76 -2.89
N LEU A 152 8.53 11.54 -2.35
CA LEU A 152 8.00 11.32 -1.00
C LEU A 152 8.86 12.03 0.05
N GLU A 153 8.31 13.07 0.66
CA GLU A 153 8.93 13.74 1.80
C GLU A 153 8.23 13.36 3.12
N HIS A 154 8.94 13.57 4.22
CA HIS A 154 8.65 13.20 5.62
C HIS A 154 7.18 12.93 5.97
#